data_AF-A0A166JIP9-F1
#
_entry.id   AF-A0A166JIP9-F1
#
_cell.length_a   1.000
_cell.length_b   1.000
_cell.length_c   1.000
_cell.angle_alpha   90.00
_cell.angle_beta   90.00
_cell.angle_gamma   90.00
#
_symmetry.space_group_name_H-M   'P 1'
#
loop_
_entity.id
_entity.type
_entity.pdbx_description
1 polymer ?
#
loop_
_entity_poly.entity_id
_entity_poly.type
_entity_poly.pdbx_seq_one_letter_code
_entity_poly.pdbx_strand_id
1 'polypeptide(L)'
;MLGANEIAQAKGLPPAKPLSGIGSSGRNTRSAHLAALAPSNPLLDVGSGRSASPSISTPIASTPTNAAGPSQPRIKTIRLGVYDIQTWYDAPFPEEYAQIPDGRLWLCEFCLKHMKSEFTAARHRLKCKARHPPGDEVYRDGSVSVWEVDGRHNKLYCQNLCLLSKMFLDHKSLFYDVEPFLFYVLTELDQHGAQFVGYFSKEKRSPNEWNLSCIMCLPVRQRRGFGNALIEFSYLLSQKERRLGSPEKPLSALGALGYKNYWTLAIMRYLNTAPPKPRLEGESLFHI
;
A
#
# COMPACT_ATOMS: atom_id res chain seq x y z
N MET A 1 59.97 -24.33 45.95
CA MET A 1 59.76 -23.52 44.74
C MET A 1 58.29 -23.08 44.82
N LEU A 2 57.96 -21.81 45.16
CA LEU A 2 58.14 -20.58 44.36
C LEU A 2 57.25 -20.62 43.10
N GLY A 3 56.35 -19.68 42.81
CA GLY A 3 55.80 -18.50 43.53
C GLY A 3 54.55 -18.03 42.73
N ALA A 4 53.48 -17.43 43.27
CA ALA A 4 53.34 -16.29 44.18
C ALA A 4 53.61 -14.90 43.52
N ASN A 5 52.62 -14.00 43.70
CA ASN A 5 52.52 -12.55 43.39
C ASN A 5 51.69 -12.17 42.14
N GLU A 6 50.83 -11.13 42.13
CA GLU A 6 50.25 -10.25 43.19
C GLU A 6 48.87 -9.68 42.68
N ILE A 7 47.80 -9.55 43.49
CA ILE A 7 47.32 -8.39 44.30
C ILE A 7 47.01 -7.13 43.44
N ALA A 8 45.90 -6.37 43.56
CA ALA A 8 44.86 -6.11 44.59
C ALA A 8 43.42 -6.13 43.99
N GLN A 9 42.30 -6.39 44.68
CA GLN A 9 41.59 -5.64 45.75
C GLN A 9 41.27 -4.17 45.39
N ALA A 10 40.07 -3.60 45.61
CA ALA A 10 38.76 -4.11 46.09
C ALA A 10 37.63 -3.24 45.44
N LYS A 11 36.44 -2.88 45.97
CA LYS A 11 35.73 -2.97 47.27
C LYS A 11 34.23 -2.63 47.07
N GLY A 12 33.29 -3.07 47.94
CA GLY A 12 31.89 -2.61 47.92
C GLY A 12 30.98 -3.24 49.00
N LEU A 13 30.02 -2.46 49.54
CA LEU A 13 28.95 -2.87 50.50
C LEU A 13 27.87 -1.73 50.65
N PRO A 14 26.76 -1.80 51.45
CA PRO A 14 25.39 -1.90 50.90
C PRO A 14 24.42 -0.69 51.18
N PRO A 15 23.17 -0.83 51.72
CA PRO A 15 21.90 -0.89 50.94
C PRO A 15 20.78 0.10 51.39
N ALA A 16 19.65 0.16 50.66
CA ALA A 16 18.32 0.51 51.22
C ALA A 16 17.14 0.18 50.26
N LYS A 17 15.90 0.17 50.79
CA LYS A 17 14.62 0.26 50.04
C LYS A 17 13.83 1.54 50.51
N PRO A 18 12.50 1.68 50.30
CA PRO A 18 11.92 2.58 49.30
C PRO A 18 11.09 3.74 49.93
N LEU A 19 10.60 4.70 49.12
CA LEU A 19 9.45 5.55 49.46
C LEU A 19 8.87 6.30 48.23
N SER A 20 7.84 7.12 48.43
CA SER A 20 6.87 7.51 47.39
C SER A 20 6.49 9.01 47.35
N GLY A 21 6.34 9.54 46.13
CA GLY A 21 5.34 10.57 45.79
C GLY A 21 5.76 12.06 45.77
N ILE A 22 5.08 12.83 44.89
CA ILE A 22 5.03 14.32 44.81
C ILE A 22 6.37 15.00 44.36
N GLY A 23 6.42 15.97 43.43
CA GLY A 23 5.41 16.44 42.47
C GLY A 23 5.75 17.78 41.75
N SER A 24 5.11 18.00 40.58
CA SER A 24 4.92 19.28 39.84
C SER A 24 6.01 19.91 38.94
N SER A 25 5.51 20.51 37.83
CA SER A 25 6.03 21.64 37.01
C SER A 25 7.30 21.50 36.13
N GLY A 26 7.16 21.74 34.81
CA GLY A 26 8.29 21.69 33.84
C GLY A 26 8.16 22.37 32.46
N ARG A 27 6.94 22.65 31.93
CA ARG A 27 6.61 23.37 30.67
C ARG A 27 6.96 22.71 29.29
N ASN A 28 6.19 23.16 28.29
CA ASN A 28 6.42 23.14 26.82
C ASN A 28 6.37 21.78 26.07
N THR A 29 5.81 21.67 24.85
CA THR A 29 4.87 22.54 24.10
C THR A 29 4.10 21.75 23.04
N ARG A 30 2.81 22.07 22.85
CA ARG A 30 1.99 21.96 21.61
C ARG A 30 2.23 20.77 20.66
N SER A 31 1.30 19.82 20.68
CA SER A 31 0.79 19.20 19.44
C SER A 31 -0.72 18.99 19.56
N ALA A 32 -1.50 19.47 18.58
CA ALA A 32 -2.96 19.41 18.55
C ALA A 32 -3.48 19.64 17.11
N HIS A 33 -4.74 19.28 16.87
CA HIS A 33 -5.48 19.39 15.60
C HIS A 33 -5.03 18.49 14.45
N LEU A 34 -5.65 17.30 14.39
CA LEU A 34 -6.09 16.68 13.14
C LEU A 34 -7.54 16.20 13.31
N ALA A 35 -8.47 17.15 13.38
CA ALA A 35 -9.91 16.91 13.56
C ALA A 35 -10.73 18.01 12.86
N ALA A 36 -11.78 17.59 12.11
CA ALA A 36 -12.65 18.39 11.23
C ALA A 36 -11.89 19.11 10.08
N LEU A 37 -12.31 19.08 8.82
CA LEU A 37 -13.61 19.48 8.26
C LEU A 37 -13.84 18.82 6.88
N ALA A 38 -15.11 18.69 6.46
CA ALA A 38 -15.48 18.25 5.11
C ALA A 38 -16.39 19.30 4.44
N PRO A 39 -16.09 19.76 3.21
CA PRO A 39 -17.00 20.63 2.45
C PRO A 39 -17.95 19.80 1.58
N SER A 40 -19.26 20.08 1.69
CA SER A 40 -20.27 19.68 0.71
C SER A 40 -20.18 20.52 -0.56
N ASN A 41 -20.40 19.92 -1.74
CA ASN A 41 -20.48 20.64 -3.01
C ASN A 41 -21.90 20.54 -3.61
N PRO A 42 -22.44 21.59 -4.28
CA PRO A 42 -23.81 21.55 -4.81
C PRO A 42 -23.96 20.70 -6.08
N LEU A 43 -25.18 20.26 -6.34
CA LEU A 43 -25.61 19.71 -7.62
C LEU A 43 -25.81 20.84 -8.64
N LEU A 44 -25.57 20.56 -9.92
CA LEU A 44 -26.04 21.37 -11.04
C LEU A 44 -26.93 20.52 -11.94
N ASP A 45 -28.11 21.04 -12.23
CA ASP A 45 -29.14 20.45 -13.09
C ASP A 45 -28.99 20.96 -14.53
N VAL A 46 -29.23 20.08 -15.51
CA VAL A 46 -29.32 20.43 -16.94
C VAL A 46 -30.45 19.59 -17.56
N GLY A 47 -31.48 20.30 -18.01
CA GLY A 47 -32.78 19.72 -18.36
C GLY A 47 -32.90 19.03 -19.72
N SER A 48 -34.12 18.56 -19.97
CA SER A 48 -34.53 17.72 -21.10
C SER A 48 -34.70 18.45 -22.44
N GLY A 49 -34.43 17.75 -23.55
CA GLY A 49 -34.85 18.13 -24.90
C GLY A 49 -35.35 16.89 -25.67
N ARG A 50 -36.48 17.01 -26.40
CA ARG A 50 -37.14 15.93 -27.16
C ARG A 50 -37.40 16.32 -28.62
N SER A 51 -37.10 15.42 -29.56
CA SER A 51 -37.70 15.20 -30.91
C SER A 51 -36.73 14.34 -31.75
N ALA A 52 -37.06 13.68 -32.86
CA ALA A 52 -38.28 13.03 -33.37
C ALA A 52 -37.85 12.19 -34.61
N SER A 53 -38.58 11.14 -34.99
CA SER A 53 -38.29 10.24 -36.15
C SER A 53 -38.86 10.82 -37.49
N PRO A 54 -38.70 10.24 -38.72
CA PRO A 54 -38.50 8.81 -39.05
C PRO A 54 -37.74 8.39 -40.37
N SER A 55 -37.75 7.05 -40.61
CA SER A 55 -37.89 6.30 -41.90
C SER A 55 -36.72 5.95 -42.86
N ILE A 56 -36.46 4.63 -42.94
CA ILE A 56 -36.39 3.72 -44.13
C ILE A 56 -35.22 3.85 -45.16
N SER A 57 -34.29 2.87 -45.14
CA SER A 57 -33.95 1.95 -46.28
C SER A 57 -32.69 1.07 -46.02
N THR A 58 -32.71 -0.18 -46.50
CA THR A 58 -31.57 -1.13 -46.66
C THR A 58 -31.04 -1.09 -48.12
N PRO A 59 -29.90 -1.72 -48.54
CA PRO A 59 -29.25 -2.91 -47.95
C PRO A 59 -27.70 -2.97 -47.89
N ILE A 60 -27.22 -3.95 -47.11
CA ILE A 60 -25.99 -4.78 -47.25
C ILE A 60 -24.69 -4.10 -47.69
N ALA A 61 -23.77 -3.96 -46.74
CA ALA A 61 -22.33 -4.16 -46.95
C ALA A 61 -21.77 -4.95 -45.74
N SER A 62 -20.90 -5.93 -45.97
CA SER A 62 -20.41 -6.83 -44.91
C SER A 62 -19.16 -6.29 -44.21
N THR A 63 -19.29 -5.96 -42.92
CA THR A 63 -18.16 -5.59 -42.04
C THR A 63 -18.22 -6.44 -40.77
N PRO A 64 -17.13 -7.11 -40.35
CA PRO A 64 -17.13 -7.92 -39.12
C PRO A 64 -17.10 -7.03 -37.87
N THR A 65 -18.26 -6.80 -37.26
CA THR A 65 -18.43 -5.94 -36.07
C THR A 65 -17.92 -6.58 -34.78
N ASN A 66 -16.63 -6.90 -34.71
CA ASN A 66 -15.93 -7.22 -33.47
C ASN A 66 -15.59 -5.94 -32.68
N ALA A 67 -16.63 -5.16 -32.37
CA ALA A 67 -16.56 -4.10 -31.35
C ALA A 67 -16.54 -4.74 -29.96
N ALA A 68 -15.43 -5.40 -29.63
CA ALA A 68 -15.20 -6.01 -28.34
C ALA A 68 -15.12 -4.90 -27.27
N GLY A 69 -16.22 -4.72 -26.52
CA GLY A 69 -16.14 -4.06 -25.21
C GLY A 69 -15.17 -4.81 -24.28
N PRO A 70 -14.69 -4.17 -23.21
CA PRO A 70 -13.71 -4.79 -22.32
C PRO A 70 -14.23 -6.15 -21.82
N SER A 71 -13.47 -7.21 -22.10
CA SER A 71 -13.82 -8.56 -21.71
C SER A 71 -13.96 -8.63 -20.18
N GLN A 72 -15.09 -9.16 -19.70
CA GLN A 72 -15.29 -9.27 -18.26
C GLN A 72 -14.20 -10.16 -17.66
N PRO A 73 -13.62 -9.78 -16.50
CA PRO A 73 -12.62 -10.60 -15.83
C PRO A 73 -13.23 -11.95 -15.43
N ARG A 74 -12.43 -13.02 -15.51
CA ARG A 74 -12.86 -14.41 -15.31
C ARG A 74 -13.28 -14.63 -13.86
N ILE A 75 -12.45 -14.13 -12.93
CA ILE A 75 -12.82 -13.88 -11.54
C ILE A 75 -13.52 -12.52 -11.50
N LYS A 76 -14.76 -12.46 -11.01
CA LYS A 76 -15.59 -11.23 -11.00
C LYS A 76 -15.57 -10.52 -9.65
N THR A 77 -15.39 -11.28 -8.59
CA THR A 77 -15.42 -10.82 -7.20
C THR A 77 -14.33 -11.53 -6.42
N ILE A 78 -13.73 -10.84 -5.46
CA ILE A 78 -12.88 -11.45 -4.44
C ILE A 78 -13.50 -11.27 -3.05
N ARG A 79 -13.43 -12.30 -2.21
CA ARG A 79 -13.73 -12.22 -0.78
C ARG A 79 -12.42 -12.12 0.00
N LEU A 80 -12.21 -10.99 0.68
CA LEU A 80 -11.03 -10.71 1.50
C LEU A 80 -11.49 -10.24 2.89
N GLY A 81 -11.35 -11.11 3.89
CA GLY A 81 -11.90 -10.89 5.23
C GLY A 81 -13.42 -10.68 5.20
N VAL A 82 -13.86 -9.51 5.66
CA VAL A 82 -15.29 -9.11 5.67
C VAL A 82 -15.79 -8.58 4.31
N TYR A 83 -14.91 -8.25 3.37
CA TYR A 83 -15.28 -7.56 2.12
C TYR A 83 -15.44 -8.50 0.93
N ASP A 84 -16.56 -8.41 0.21
CA ASP A 84 -16.63 -8.78 -1.20
C ASP A 84 -16.24 -7.55 -2.04
N ILE A 85 -15.31 -7.71 -2.99
CA ILE A 85 -14.73 -6.63 -3.81
C ILE A 85 -14.83 -7.03 -5.28
N GLN A 86 -15.49 -6.23 -6.11
CA GLN A 86 -15.51 -6.44 -7.56
C GLN A 86 -14.14 -6.14 -8.18
N THR A 87 -13.67 -7.03 -9.05
CA THR A 87 -12.41 -6.91 -9.80
C THR A 87 -12.55 -5.94 -10.96
N TRP A 88 -11.46 -5.26 -11.35
CA TRP A 88 -11.45 -4.31 -12.47
C TRP A 88 -10.84 -4.89 -13.75
N TYR A 89 -9.86 -5.78 -13.61
CA TYR A 89 -9.11 -6.38 -14.71
C TYR A 89 -8.94 -7.89 -14.49
N ASP A 90 -8.73 -8.66 -15.56
CA ASP A 90 -8.35 -10.07 -15.40
C ASP A 90 -6.93 -10.20 -14.84
N ALA A 91 -6.68 -11.32 -14.17
CA ALA A 91 -5.39 -11.69 -13.62
C ALA A 91 -5.05 -13.15 -13.99
N PRO A 92 -3.77 -13.46 -14.25
CA PRO A 92 -3.33 -14.76 -14.76
C PRO A 92 -3.19 -15.79 -13.62
N PHE A 93 -4.27 -15.96 -12.85
CA PHE A 93 -4.41 -17.12 -11.96
C PHE A 93 -4.39 -18.42 -12.79
N PRO A 94 -3.89 -19.53 -12.22
CA PRO A 94 -3.94 -20.84 -12.84
C PRO A 94 -5.36 -21.23 -13.29
N GLU A 95 -5.47 -21.95 -14.40
CA GLU A 95 -6.75 -22.18 -15.09
C GLU A 95 -7.80 -22.86 -14.20
N GLU A 96 -7.39 -23.65 -13.21
CA GLU A 96 -8.31 -24.27 -12.27
C GLU A 96 -9.00 -23.27 -11.31
N TYR A 97 -8.63 -21.98 -11.33
CA TYR A 97 -9.31 -20.85 -10.68
C TYR A 97 -10.07 -19.94 -11.67
N ALA A 98 -9.91 -20.13 -12.99
CA ALA A 98 -10.62 -19.35 -14.01
C ALA A 98 -12.11 -19.72 -14.10
N GLN A 99 -12.43 -20.97 -13.74
CA GLN A 99 -13.74 -21.59 -13.93
C GLN A 99 -14.49 -21.78 -12.59
N ILE A 100 -14.37 -20.83 -11.65
CA ILE A 100 -15.08 -20.87 -10.36
C ILE A 100 -16.58 -20.56 -10.63
N PRO A 101 -17.54 -21.46 -10.29
CA PRO A 101 -18.93 -21.31 -10.73
C PRO A 101 -19.68 -20.06 -10.26
N ASP A 102 -19.35 -19.49 -9.09
CA ASP A 102 -19.93 -18.24 -8.59
C ASP A 102 -19.09 -17.00 -8.94
N GLY A 103 -17.97 -17.16 -9.65
CA GLY A 103 -17.03 -16.11 -10.00
C GLY A 103 -16.30 -15.48 -8.80
N ARG A 104 -16.37 -16.07 -7.60
CA ARG A 104 -15.81 -15.52 -6.35
C ARG A 104 -14.53 -16.24 -5.93
N LEU A 105 -13.40 -15.55 -5.99
CA LEU A 105 -12.15 -16.04 -5.42
C LEU A 105 -12.07 -15.68 -3.92
N TRP A 106 -11.68 -16.64 -3.07
CA TRP A 106 -11.55 -16.43 -1.62
C TRP A 106 -10.09 -16.24 -1.25
N LEU A 107 -9.73 -15.15 -0.57
CA LEU A 107 -8.37 -14.88 -0.13
C LEU A 107 -8.26 -14.81 1.41
N CYS A 108 -7.15 -15.30 1.94
CA CYS A 108 -6.79 -15.06 3.34
C CYS A 108 -6.35 -13.61 3.54
N GLU A 109 -6.94 -12.90 4.51
CA GLU A 109 -6.61 -11.50 4.82
C GLU A 109 -5.15 -11.27 5.27
N PHE A 110 -4.47 -12.31 5.80
CA PHE A 110 -3.10 -12.20 6.32
C PHE A 110 -2.01 -12.75 5.39
N CYS A 111 -2.20 -13.95 4.79
CA CYS A 111 -1.18 -14.57 3.92
C CYS A 111 -1.49 -14.47 2.42
N LEU A 112 -2.61 -13.83 2.07
CA LEU A 112 -3.10 -13.59 0.70
C LEU A 112 -3.34 -14.86 -0.14
N LYS A 113 -3.26 -16.06 0.44
CA LYS A 113 -3.51 -17.33 -0.27
C LYS A 113 -4.90 -17.33 -0.87
N HIS A 114 -4.97 -17.56 -2.18
CA HIS A 114 -6.20 -17.71 -2.95
C HIS A 114 -6.78 -19.14 -2.90
N MET A 115 -8.11 -19.24 -2.90
CA MET A 115 -8.88 -20.45 -2.64
C MET A 115 -10.22 -20.42 -3.41
N LYS A 116 -10.71 -21.58 -3.84
CA LYS A 116 -11.87 -21.69 -4.75
C LYS A 116 -13.25 -21.69 -4.07
N SER A 117 -13.31 -21.80 -2.74
CA SER A 117 -14.58 -21.97 -2.03
C SER A 117 -14.50 -21.57 -0.56
N GLU A 118 -15.65 -21.18 0.00
CA GLU A 118 -15.80 -20.82 1.42
C GLU A 118 -15.32 -21.94 2.36
N PHE A 119 -15.69 -23.19 2.08
CA PHE A 119 -15.25 -24.35 2.87
C PHE A 119 -13.72 -24.47 2.94
N THR A 120 -13.03 -24.16 1.82
CA THR A 120 -11.57 -24.14 1.78
C THR A 120 -11.01 -22.97 2.59
N ALA A 121 -11.62 -21.78 2.47
CA ALA A 121 -11.25 -20.58 3.22
C ALA A 121 -11.45 -20.73 4.74
N ALA A 122 -12.57 -21.33 5.17
CA ALA A 122 -12.85 -21.64 6.57
C ALA A 122 -11.84 -22.63 7.14
N ARG A 123 -11.57 -23.75 6.44
CA ARG A 123 -10.54 -24.74 6.85
C ARG A 123 -9.13 -24.15 6.87
N HIS A 124 -8.83 -23.18 6.01
CA HIS A 124 -7.56 -22.45 6.03
C HIS A 124 -7.48 -21.48 7.21
N ARG A 125 -8.53 -20.69 7.48
CA ARG A 125 -8.62 -19.74 8.62
C ARG A 125 -8.38 -20.42 9.97
N LEU A 126 -8.88 -21.65 10.15
CA LEU A 126 -8.63 -22.47 11.35
C LEU A 126 -7.17 -22.95 11.52
N LYS A 127 -6.36 -22.91 10.46
CA LYS A 127 -4.97 -23.43 10.43
C LYS A 127 -3.91 -22.36 10.18
N CYS A 128 -4.28 -21.21 9.64
CA CYS A 128 -3.36 -20.14 9.28
C CYS A 128 -2.84 -19.44 10.55
N LYS A 129 -1.51 -19.46 10.75
CA LYS A 129 -0.85 -18.79 11.87
C LYS A 129 -0.48 -17.32 11.58
N ALA A 130 -0.47 -16.90 10.32
CA ALA A 130 -0.14 -15.53 9.95
C ALA A 130 -1.20 -14.55 10.49
N ARG A 131 -0.75 -13.41 11.02
CA ARG A 131 -1.57 -12.27 11.48
C ARG A 131 -1.04 -10.91 11.02
N HIS A 132 -0.04 -10.92 10.15
CA HIS A 132 0.60 -9.76 9.55
C HIS A 132 1.35 -10.22 8.28
N PRO A 133 1.80 -9.29 7.41
CA PRO A 133 2.70 -9.60 6.29
C PRO A 133 3.99 -10.28 6.78
N PRO A 134 4.54 -11.26 6.02
CA PRO A 134 5.75 -11.97 6.41
C PRO A 134 7.00 -11.15 6.05
N GLY A 135 7.40 -10.26 6.96
CA GLY A 135 8.55 -9.38 6.80
C GLY A 135 8.77 -8.52 8.04
N ASP A 136 9.67 -7.55 7.95
CA ASP A 136 10.04 -6.70 9.08
C ASP A 136 9.14 -5.47 9.17
N GLU A 137 8.67 -5.13 10.38
CA GLU A 137 7.89 -3.92 10.63
C GLU A 137 8.81 -2.69 10.66
N VAL A 138 8.95 -2.03 9.51
CA VAL A 138 9.87 -0.89 9.31
C VAL A 138 9.28 0.46 9.75
N TYR A 139 7.98 0.51 10.06
CA TYR A 139 7.29 1.69 10.60
C TYR A 139 6.00 1.30 11.33
N ARG A 140 5.71 1.99 12.43
CA ARG A 140 4.40 1.97 13.11
C ARG A 140 4.07 3.36 13.67
N ASP A 141 2.84 3.81 13.47
CA ASP A 141 2.21 4.92 14.18
C ASP A 141 0.75 4.56 14.54
N GLY A 142 0.42 4.55 15.83
CA GLY A 142 -0.87 4.09 16.33
C GLY A 142 -1.22 2.67 15.85
N SER A 143 -2.28 2.56 15.05
CA SER A 143 -2.73 1.32 14.39
C SER A 143 -2.21 1.15 12.96
N VAL A 144 -1.43 2.09 12.42
CA VAL A 144 -0.92 2.04 11.05
C VAL A 144 0.52 1.51 11.05
N SER A 145 0.78 0.48 10.25
CA SER A 145 2.12 -0.13 10.12
C SER A 145 2.53 -0.32 8.67
N VAL A 146 3.84 -0.22 8.39
CA VAL A 146 4.44 -0.60 7.09
C VAL A 146 5.43 -1.74 7.31
N TRP A 147 5.27 -2.79 6.51
CA TRP A 147 6.10 -3.99 6.55
C TRP A 147 6.97 -4.07 5.29
N GLU A 148 8.28 -4.25 5.44
CA GLU A 148 9.19 -4.54 4.33
C GLU A 148 9.25 -6.06 4.11
N VAL A 149 8.77 -6.50 2.95
CA VAL A 149 8.71 -7.92 2.57
C VAL A 149 9.62 -8.16 1.37
N ASP A 150 10.73 -8.88 1.58
CA ASP A 150 11.62 -9.30 0.50
C ASP A 150 10.98 -10.43 -0.34
N GLY A 151 10.80 -10.18 -1.64
CA GLY A 151 10.19 -11.14 -2.57
C GLY A 151 11.03 -12.40 -2.86
N ARG A 152 12.35 -12.39 -2.62
CA ARG A 152 13.24 -13.55 -2.70
C ARG A 152 13.01 -14.52 -1.54
N HIS A 153 12.78 -13.98 -0.35
CA HIS A 153 12.53 -14.78 0.86
C HIS A 153 11.07 -15.21 0.95
N ASN A 154 10.13 -14.34 0.57
CA ASN A 154 8.69 -14.53 0.77
C ASN A 154 7.92 -14.78 -0.54
N LYS A 155 8.54 -15.50 -1.49
CA LYS A 155 8.06 -15.70 -2.88
C LYS A 155 6.55 -15.89 -3.01
N LEU A 156 5.99 -16.88 -2.32
CA LEU A 156 4.56 -17.21 -2.37
C LEU A 156 3.65 -16.06 -1.92
N TYR A 157 4.02 -15.32 -0.88
CA TYR A 157 3.24 -14.16 -0.42
C TYR A 157 3.29 -13.04 -1.44
N CYS A 158 4.47 -12.73 -1.99
CA CYS A 158 4.62 -11.68 -2.98
C CYS A 158 3.96 -12.02 -4.33
N GLN A 159 3.93 -13.31 -4.71
CA GLN A 159 3.18 -13.80 -5.87
C GLN A 159 1.67 -13.65 -5.65
N ASN A 160 1.14 -14.06 -4.49
CA ASN A 160 -0.25 -13.82 -4.11
C ASN A 160 -0.62 -12.32 -4.14
N LEU A 161 0.26 -11.46 -3.61
CA LEU A 161 0.09 -10.00 -3.61
C LEU A 161 0.12 -9.42 -5.03
N CYS A 162 0.99 -9.91 -5.91
CA CYS A 162 1.03 -9.52 -7.31
C CYS A 162 -0.24 -9.92 -8.06
N LEU A 163 -0.75 -11.15 -7.87
CA LEU A 163 -2.00 -11.62 -8.46
C LEU A 163 -3.22 -10.84 -7.94
N LEU A 164 -3.29 -10.59 -6.62
CA LEU A 164 -4.27 -9.71 -6.00
C LEU A 164 -4.26 -8.31 -6.65
N SER A 165 -3.07 -7.76 -6.87
CA SER A 165 -2.90 -6.41 -7.40
C SER A 165 -3.20 -6.33 -8.90
N LYS A 166 -2.97 -7.39 -9.67
CA LYS A 166 -3.29 -7.43 -11.11
C LYS A 166 -4.80 -7.31 -11.37
N MET A 167 -5.66 -7.71 -10.44
CA MET A 167 -7.11 -7.50 -10.55
C MET A 167 -7.55 -6.03 -10.43
N PHE A 168 -6.66 -5.13 -9.97
CA PHE A 168 -6.90 -3.70 -9.80
C PHE A 168 -5.90 -2.81 -10.55
N LEU A 169 -4.94 -3.42 -11.27
CA LEU A 169 -3.93 -2.76 -12.07
C LEU A 169 -3.94 -3.33 -13.49
N ASP A 170 -4.15 -2.46 -14.47
CA ASP A 170 -4.20 -2.82 -15.88
C ASP A 170 -2.85 -3.39 -16.36
N HIS A 171 -1.84 -2.52 -16.44
CA HIS A 171 -0.56 -2.78 -17.10
C HIS A 171 0.50 -3.45 -16.19
N LYS A 172 0.11 -4.30 -15.23
CA LYS A 172 1.07 -5.03 -14.40
C LYS A 172 1.58 -6.29 -15.11
N SER A 173 2.79 -6.21 -15.65
CA SER A 173 3.46 -7.28 -16.43
C SER A 173 4.10 -8.37 -15.56
N LEU A 174 4.74 -8.02 -14.45
CA LEU A 174 5.45 -8.97 -13.59
C LEU A 174 4.61 -9.39 -12.38
N PHE A 175 4.42 -10.70 -12.22
CA PHE A 175 3.66 -11.29 -11.10
C PHE A 175 4.23 -12.58 -10.53
N TYR A 176 4.98 -13.38 -11.30
CA TYR A 176 5.70 -14.56 -10.78
C TYR A 176 7.15 -14.24 -10.37
N ASP A 177 7.86 -13.41 -11.12
CA ASP A 177 9.27 -13.03 -10.89
C ASP A 177 9.40 -11.94 -9.82
N VAL A 178 9.14 -12.32 -8.56
CA VAL A 178 9.09 -11.38 -7.42
C VAL A 178 10.44 -11.16 -6.71
N GLU A 179 11.45 -11.98 -7.01
CA GLU A 179 12.76 -11.93 -6.33
C GLU A 179 13.54 -10.60 -6.48
N PRO A 180 13.46 -9.86 -7.60
CA PRO A 180 14.11 -8.55 -7.74
C PRO A 180 13.51 -7.42 -6.88
N PHE A 181 12.35 -7.65 -6.24
CA PHE A 181 11.56 -6.59 -5.61
C PHE A 181 11.54 -6.68 -4.08
N LEU A 182 11.47 -5.50 -3.45
CA LEU A 182 10.97 -5.29 -2.10
C LEU A 182 9.50 -4.85 -2.17
N PHE A 183 8.69 -5.28 -1.22
CA PHE A 183 7.27 -4.95 -1.13
C PHE A 183 7.00 -4.26 0.20
N TYR A 184 6.58 -3.00 0.16
CA TYR A 184 6.23 -2.19 1.32
C TYR A 184 4.72 -2.27 1.52
N VAL A 185 4.30 -3.12 2.46
CA VAL A 185 2.88 -3.42 2.71
C VAL A 185 2.36 -2.55 3.84
N LEU A 186 1.35 -1.74 3.54
CA LEU A 186 0.64 -0.90 4.51
C LEU A 186 -0.52 -1.70 5.12
N THR A 187 -0.63 -1.65 6.44
CA THR A 187 -1.66 -2.36 7.22
C THR A 187 -2.30 -1.49 8.28
N GLU A 188 -3.55 -1.82 8.64
CA GLU A 188 -4.33 -1.23 9.73
C GLU A 188 -4.56 -2.33 10.79
N LEU A 189 -4.00 -2.17 11.99
CA LEU A 189 -4.05 -3.14 13.07
C LEU A 189 -5.44 -3.17 13.73
N ASP A 190 -6.05 -4.36 13.78
CA ASP A 190 -7.28 -4.63 14.52
C ASP A 190 -7.08 -5.73 15.59
N GLN A 191 -8.16 -6.11 16.27
CA GLN A 191 -8.17 -7.16 17.29
C GLN A 191 -7.79 -8.56 16.77
N HIS A 192 -7.76 -8.77 15.45
CA HIS A 192 -7.41 -10.03 14.82
C HIS A 192 -5.96 -10.02 14.32
N GLY A 193 -5.49 -8.90 13.75
CA GLY A 193 -4.11 -8.71 13.28
C GLY A 193 -3.92 -7.46 12.43
N ALA A 194 -2.79 -7.39 11.73
CA ALA A 194 -2.47 -6.31 10.80
C ALA A 194 -3.21 -6.54 9.47
N GLN A 195 -4.35 -5.87 9.29
CA GLN A 195 -5.22 -6.00 8.12
C GLN A 195 -4.61 -5.32 6.89
N PHE A 196 -4.55 -6.01 5.75
CA PHE A 196 -4.00 -5.45 4.51
C PHE A 196 -4.82 -4.24 4.02
N VAL A 197 -4.13 -3.12 3.78
CA VAL A 197 -4.72 -1.87 3.25
C VAL A 197 -4.30 -1.63 1.80
N GLY A 198 -3.02 -1.82 1.54
CA GLY A 198 -2.39 -1.56 0.25
C GLY A 198 -0.89 -1.82 0.31
N TYR A 199 -0.19 -1.57 -0.78
CA TYR A 199 1.26 -1.72 -0.85
C TYR A 199 1.86 -0.86 -1.97
N PHE A 200 3.18 -0.75 -1.95
CA PHE A 200 3.95 -0.56 -3.18
C PHE A 200 5.09 -1.57 -3.30
N SER A 201 5.51 -1.89 -4.53
CA SER A 201 6.76 -2.62 -4.80
C SER A 201 7.82 -1.70 -5.39
N LYS A 202 9.08 -2.02 -5.13
CA LYS A 202 10.27 -1.28 -5.56
C LYS A 202 11.36 -2.28 -5.94
N GLU A 203 12.01 -2.06 -7.08
CA GLU A 203 13.17 -2.85 -7.49
C GLU A 203 14.35 -2.65 -6.51
N LYS A 204 15.04 -3.73 -6.16
CA LYS A 204 16.28 -3.68 -5.35
C LYS A 204 17.44 -2.98 -6.07
N ARG A 205 17.37 -2.90 -7.40
CA ARG A 205 18.35 -2.27 -8.29
C ARG A 205 17.63 -1.74 -9.55
N SER A 206 17.08 -0.53 -9.49
CA SER A 206 16.44 0.08 -10.65
C SER A 206 17.44 0.87 -11.49
N PRO A 207 17.66 0.55 -12.79
CA PRO A 207 18.55 1.33 -13.66
C PRO A 207 18.09 2.77 -13.89
N ASN A 208 16.79 3.02 -13.72
CA ASN A 208 16.15 4.33 -13.90
C ASN A 208 15.92 5.07 -12.56
N GLU A 209 16.56 4.61 -11.48
CA GLU A 209 16.43 5.10 -10.10
C GLU A 209 14.98 5.16 -9.55
N TRP A 210 14.04 4.41 -10.13
CA TRP A 210 12.66 4.42 -9.69
C TRP A 210 12.53 4.03 -8.21
N ASN A 211 11.78 4.80 -7.43
CA ASN A 211 11.53 4.50 -6.01
C ASN A 211 10.25 3.70 -5.79
N LEU A 212 9.47 3.49 -6.85
CA LEU A 212 8.20 2.79 -6.84
C LEU A 212 7.88 2.22 -8.23
N SER A 213 7.62 0.92 -8.31
CA SER A 213 7.31 0.18 -9.56
C SER A 213 5.81 -0.10 -9.72
N CYS A 214 5.13 -0.47 -8.63
CA CYS A 214 3.68 -0.64 -8.60
C CYS A 214 3.14 -0.09 -7.28
N ILE A 215 1.95 0.49 -7.28
CA ILE A 215 1.22 0.95 -6.08
C ILE A 215 -0.24 0.54 -6.17
N MET A 216 -0.81 0.02 -5.08
CA MET A 216 -2.23 -0.37 -5.01
C MET A 216 -2.76 -0.21 -3.59
N CYS A 217 -3.89 0.49 -3.45
CA CYS A 217 -4.75 0.44 -2.26
C CYS A 217 -6.00 -0.36 -2.60
N LEU A 218 -6.43 -1.27 -1.71
CA LEU A 218 -7.68 -2.00 -1.90
C LEU A 218 -8.84 -1.04 -2.19
N PRO A 219 -9.72 -1.30 -3.18
CA PRO A 219 -10.84 -0.40 -3.49
C PRO A 219 -11.66 0.01 -2.27
N VAL A 220 -11.96 -0.93 -1.36
CA VAL A 220 -12.70 -0.68 -0.10
C VAL A 220 -11.94 0.12 0.97
N ARG A 221 -10.64 0.39 0.79
CA ARG A 221 -9.80 1.24 1.64
C ARG A 221 -9.39 2.55 0.95
N GLN A 222 -9.74 2.76 -0.32
CA GLN A 222 -9.40 3.99 -1.06
C GLN A 222 -10.10 5.24 -0.48
N ARG A 223 -9.65 6.43 -0.91
CA ARG A 223 -10.12 7.76 -0.44
C ARG A 223 -9.91 8.06 1.06
N ARG A 224 -9.36 7.14 1.85
CA ARG A 224 -8.95 7.33 3.27
C ARG A 224 -7.51 7.88 3.46
N GLY A 225 -6.95 8.57 2.48
CA GLY A 225 -5.58 9.13 2.55
C GLY A 225 -4.42 8.12 2.35
N PHE A 226 -4.63 6.81 2.54
CA PHE A 226 -3.59 5.77 2.44
C PHE A 226 -2.76 5.78 1.14
N GLY A 227 -3.33 6.20 0.01
CA GLY A 227 -2.59 6.36 -1.25
C GLY A 227 -1.49 7.44 -1.16
N ASN A 228 -1.77 8.57 -0.51
CA ASN A 228 -0.76 9.59 -0.23
C ASN A 228 0.29 9.04 0.76
N ALA A 229 -0.13 8.27 1.78
CA ALA A 229 0.80 7.70 2.77
C ALA A 229 1.82 6.72 2.14
N LEU A 230 1.39 5.87 1.20
CA LEU A 230 2.29 4.99 0.44
C LEU A 230 3.30 5.79 -0.41
N ILE A 231 2.86 6.88 -1.06
CA ILE A 231 3.73 7.76 -1.86
C ILE A 231 4.71 8.52 -0.96
N GLU A 232 4.23 9.08 0.16
CA GLU A 232 5.07 9.78 1.14
C GLU A 232 6.12 8.83 1.73
N PHE A 233 5.77 7.56 2.00
CA PHE A 233 6.72 6.54 2.44
C PHE A 233 7.77 6.18 1.38
N SER A 234 7.41 6.07 0.10
CA SER A 234 8.41 5.79 -0.96
C SER A 234 9.41 6.95 -1.14
N TYR A 235 9.00 8.19 -0.86
CA TYR A 235 9.90 9.34 -0.81
C TYR A 235 10.75 9.40 0.46
N LEU A 236 10.21 9.04 1.63
CA LEU A 236 11.01 8.89 2.86
C LEU A 236 12.12 7.84 2.73
N LEU A 237 11.86 6.74 2.00
CA LEU A 237 12.91 5.77 1.64
C LEU A 237 13.98 6.40 0.74
N SER A 238 13.61 7.13 -0.32
CA SER A 238 14.58 7.86 -1.17
C SER A 238 15.44 8.84 -0.37
N GLN A 239 14.84 9.58 0.56
CA GLN A 239 15.55 10.50 1.46
C GLN A 239 16.56 9.77 2.36
N LYS A 240 16.15 8.65 2.97
CA LYS A 240 17.03 7.79 3.79
C LYS A 240 18.16 7.15 2.96
N GLU A 241 17.89 6.83 1.69
CA GLU A 241 18.86 6.35 0.70
C GLU A 241 19.73 7.47 0.10
N ARG A 242 19.55 8.73 0.53
CA ARG A 242 20.27 9.94 0.07
C ARG A 242 20.26 10.13 -1.46
N ARG A 243 19.14 9.79 -2.12
CA ARG A 243 18.98 9.86 -3.58
C ARG A 243 17.63 10.43 -3.98
N LEU A 244 17.51 10.81 -5.26
CA LEU A 244 16.22 11.20 -5.85
C LEU A 244 15.35 9.97 -6.14
N GLY A 245 14.09 10.22 -6.52
CA GLY A 245 13.12 9.16 -6.78
C GLY A 245 11.92 9.65 -7.58
N SER A 246 11.44 8.78 -8.45
CA SER A 246 10.20 8.95 -9.23
C SER A 246 9.53 7.58 -9.38
N PRO A 247 8.20 7.52 -9.55
CA PRO A 247 7.56 6.29 -9.95
C PRO A 247 7.97 5.85 -11.36
N GLU A 248 7.89 4.55 -11.58
CA GLU A 248 7.86 3.91 -12.89
C GLU A 248 6.74 4.49 -13.78
N LYS A 249 6.96 4.44 -15.10
CA LYS A 249 6.07 5.03 -16.12
C LYS A 249 5.71 3.97 -17.16
N PRO A 250 4.46 3.94 -17.67
CA PRO A 250 3.37 4.89 -17.42
C PRO A 250 2.63 4.66 -16.09
N LEU A 251 2.21 5.75 -15.45
CA LEU A 251 1.26 5.71 -14.33
C LEU A 251 -0.16 5.45 -14.83
N SER A 252 -0.97 4.72 -14.05
CA SER A 252 -2.42 4.67 -14.25
C SER A 252 -3.06 6.04 -13.97
N ALA A 253 -4.25 6.31 -14.50
CA ALA A 253 -4.94 7.59 -14.29
C ALA A 253 -5.15 7.94 -12.80
N LEU A 254 -5.48 6.94 -11.97
CA LEU A 254 -5.57 7.09 -10.51
C LEU A 254 -4.20 7.35 -9.86
N GLY A 255 -3.14 6.69 -10.33
CA GLY A 255 -1.77 6.91 -9.87
C GLY A 255 -1.29 8.33 -10.20
N ALA A 256 -1.50 8.79 -11.42
CA ALA A 256 -1.16 10.15 -11.87
C ALA A 256 -1.90 11.23 -11.06
N LEU A 257 -3.19 11.03 -10.77
CA LEU A 257 -3.95 11.92 -9.90
C LEU A 257 -3.42 11.92 -8.45
N GLY A 258 -3.08 10.74 -7.91
CA GLY A 258 -2.49 10.59 -6.58
C GLY A 258 -1.14 11.30 -6.45
N TYR A 259 -0.23 11.09 -7.40
CA TYR A 259 1.07 11.76 -7.44
C TYR A 259 0.94 13.27 -7.62
N LYS A 260 0.05 13.74 -8.51
CA LYS A 260 -0.22 15.19 -8.67
C LYS A 260 -0.70 15.81 -7.35
N ASN A 261 -1.65 15.17 -6.66
CA ASN A 261 -2.15 15.60 -5.36
C ASN A 261 -1.04 15.63 -4.30
N TYR A 262 -0.25 14.56 -4.21
CA TYR A 262 0.89 14.47 -3.28
C TYR A 262 1.91 15.57 -3.52
N TRP A 263 2.40 15.76 -4.75
CA TRP A 263 3.39 16.78 -5.07
C TRP A 263 2.86 18.20 -4.82
N THR A 264 1.60 18.49 -5.16
CA THR A 264 0.97 19.78 -4.83
C THR A 264 0.95 20.03 -3.31
N LEU A 265 0.57 19.04 -2.50
CA LEU A 265 0.57 19.18 -1.04
C LEU A 265 1.98 19.29 -0.46
N ALA A 266 2.95 18.53 -0.96
CA ALA A 266 4.35 18.60 -0.52
C ALA A 266 4.98 19.98 -0.81
N ILE A 267 4.77 20.51 -2.02
CA ILE A 267 5.25 21.85 -2.40
C ILE A 267 4.56 22.93 -1.56
N MET A 268 3.24 22.85 -1.36
CA MET A 268 2.51 23.81 -0.51
C MET A 268 2.98 23.78 0.95
N ARG A 269 3.21 22.58 1.53
CA ARG A 269 3.79 22.41 2.88
C ARG A 269 5.16 23.09 2.98
N TYR A 270 6.05 22.89 2.00
CA TYR A 270 7.36 23.53 1.95
C TYR A 270 7.26 25.05 1.82
N LEU A 271 6.45 25.56 0.88
CA LEU A 271 6.30 27.00 0.63
C LEU A 271 5.77 27.77 1.84
N ASN A 272 4.93 27.13 2.67
CA ASN A 272 4.43 27.71 3.92
C ASN A 272 5.54 28.00 4.97
N THR A 273 6.72 27.38 4.83
CA THR A 273 7.89 27.60 5.69
C THR A 273 9.16 27.93 4.91
N ALA A 274 9.05 28.30 3.63
CA ALA A 274 10.19 28.52 2.76
C ALA A 274 10.87 29.88 3.01
N PRO A 275 12.20 29.99 2.79
CA PRO A 275 12.89 31.28 2.82
C PRO A 275 12.41 32.19 1.67
N PRO A 276 12.51 33.52 1.81
CA PRO A 276 12.18 34.44 0.73
C PRO A 276 13.14 34.24 -0.46
N LYS A 277 12.60 33.74 -1.58
CA LYS A 277 13.29 33.18 -2.77
C LYS A 277 13.77 31.72 -2.57
N PRO A 278 12.84 30.72 -2.53
CA PRO A 278 13.22 29.31 -2.57
C PRO A 278 13.93 28.95 -3.89
N ARG A 279 14.77 27.91 -3.84
CA ARG A 279 15.48 27.33 -4.99
C ARG A 279 14.98 25.91 -5.28
N LEU A 280 15.14 25.42 -6.51
CA LEU A 280 14.70 24.07 -6.91
C LEU A 280 15.63 22.98 -6.36
N GLU A 281 16.91 23.32 -6.20
CA GLU A 281 17.99 22.44 -5.75
C GLU A 281 17.99 22.25 -4.23
N GLY A 282 17.22 23.09 -3.51
CA GLY A 282 17.26 23.21 -2.05
C GLY A 282 18.56 23.82 -1.51
N GLU A 283 18.67 23.87 -0.19
CA GLU A 283 19.97 23.77 0.47
C GLU A 283 20.27 22.28 0.72
N SER A 284 21.54 21.89 0.74
CA SER A 284 21.94 20.47 0.73
C SER A 284 21.34 19.69 1.90
N LEU A 285 20.31 18.87 1.62
CA LEU A 285 19.56 18.06 2.58
C LEU A 285 20.36 16.88 3.19
N PHE A 286 21.69 16.89 3.04
CA PHE A 286 22.61 15.83 3.45
C PHE A 286 23.44 16.17 4.70
N HIS A 287 23.20 17.33 5.32
CA HIS A 287 23.74 17.67 6.64
C HIS A 287 22.89 17.07 7.78
N ILE A 288 22.97 15.75 7.91
CA ILE A 288 22.67 14.97 9.13
C ILE A 288 23.80 13.94 9.28
#